data_AF-A0A2K9MK58-F1
#
_entry.id   AF-A0A2K9MK58-F1
#
_cell.length_a   1.000
_cell.length_b   1.000
_cell.length_c   1.000
_cell.angle_alpha   90.00
_cell.angle_beta   90.00
_cell.angle_gamma   90.00
#
_symmetry.space_group_name_H-M   'P 1'
#
loop_
_entity.id
_entity.type
_entity.pdbx_description
1 polymer ?
#
loop_
_entity_poly.entity_id
_entity_poly.type
_entity_poly.pdbx_seq_one_letter_code
_entity_poly.pdbx_strand_id
1 'polypeptide(L)'
;MADATPTTPLCVTKTLPFAQTPLTFLFSHLLAALTTHLVAERGCPADLEVGEQQAWEQEAILARARLVGHLAEIARTAPASAHEILLQRMAAVLEGLISSEEPGCDAEDALRFSVPPSGAGMAGVMTLLRRAARGIDLMAELPRYRQRVARLRAVASADGAAASGSLPAKAA
;
A
#
# COMPACT_ATOMS: atom_id res chain seq x y z
N MET A 1 -43.39 8.45 -36.38
CA MET A 1 -42.00 8.86 -36.13
C MET A 1 -41.67 8.37 -34.73
N ALA A 2 -40.78 7.38 -34.62
CA ALA A 2 -40.38 6.79 -33.35
C ALA A 2 -39.04 7.41 -32.93
N ASP A 3 -39.03 8.09 -31.79
CA ASP A 3 -37.81 8.57 -31.14
C ASP A 3 -36.91 7.38 -30.79
N ALA A 4 -35.75 7.32 -31.43
CA ALA A 4 -34.70 6.38 -31.10
C ALA A 4 -33.86 6.99 -29.98
N THR A 5 -34.20 6.68 -28.73
CA THR A 5 -33.35 6.98 -27.57
C THR A 5 -32.08 6.14 -27.68
N PRO A 6 -30.86 6.72 -27.72
CA PRO A 6 -29.64 5.94 -27.72
C PRO A 6 -29.45 5.37 -26.32
N THR A 7 -29.71 4.07 -26.16
CA THR A 7 -29.31 3.30 -24.97
C THR A 7 -27.78 3.24 -24.93
N THR A 8 -27.18 4.04 -24.05
CA THR A 8 -25.78 3.87 -23.66
C THR A 8 -25.59 2.47 -23.07
N PRO A 9 -24.61 1.67 -23.53
CA PRO A 9 -24.26 0.44 -22.86
C PRO A 9 -23.67 0.82 -21.49
N LEU A 10 -24.46 0.61 -20.44
CA LEU A 10 -23.97 0.53 -19.07
C LEU A 10 -22.96 -0.62 -19.03
N CYS A 11 -21.68 -0.31 -19.20
CA CYS A 11 -20.58 -1.15 -18.78
C CYS A 11 -20.66 -1.30 -17.25
N VAL A 12 -21.56 -2.16 -16.80
CA VAL A 12 -21.53 -2.69 -15.45
C VAL A 12 -20.29 -3.55 -15.38
N THR A 13 -19.18 -2.94 -14.96
CA THR A 13 -18.06 -3.67 -14.39
C THR A 13 -18.63 -4.46 -13.22
N LYS A 14 -18.99 -5.72 -13.47
CA LYS A 14 -19.20 -6.74 -12.44
C LYS A 14 -17.88 -6.87 -11.70
N THR A 15 -17.66 -6.00 -10.72
CA THR A 15 -16.69 -6.23 -9.66
C THR A 15 -17.22 -7.46 -8.94
N LEU A 16 -16.62 -8.61 -9.22
CA LEU A 16 -16.83 -9.83 -8.44
C LEU A 16 -16.79 -9.43 -6.96
N PRO A 17 -17.80 -9.80 -6.14
CA PRO A 17 -17.78 -9.47 -4.73
C PRO A 17 -16.53 -10.16 -4.17
N PHE A 18 -15.52 -9.36 -3.86
CA PHE A 18 -14.51 -9.79 -2.91
C PHE A 18 -15.27 -10.28 -1.69
N ALA A 19 -14.92 -11.46 -1.17
CA ALA A 19 -15.22 -11.75 0.21
C ALA A 19 -14.50 -10.68 1.03
N GLN A 20 -15.23 -9.62 1.43
CA GLN A 20 -14.70 -8.54 2.24
C GLN A 20 -14.44 -9.11 3.62
N THR A 21 -13.20 -9.48 3.84
CA THR A 21 -12.67 -9.77 5.17
C THR A 21 -12.34 -8.45 5.87
N PRO A 22 -12.28 -8.44 7.21
CA PRO A 22 -11.89 -7.25 7.95
C PRO A 22 -10.57 -6.66 7.46
N LEU A 23 -9.60 -7.51 7.11
CA LEU A 23 -8.27 -7.08 6.67
C LEU A 23 -8.27 -6.48 5.26
N THR A 24 -8.98 -7.08 4.30
CA THR A 24 -9.12 -6.49 2.95
C THR A 24 -9.87 -5.17 2.97
N PHE A 25 -10.88 -5.04 3.84
CA PHE A 25 -11.60 -3.80 4.08
C PHE A 25 -10.67 -2.73 4.68
N LEU A 26 -10.01 -3.02 5.80
CA LEU A 26 -9.08 -2.08 6.45
C LEU A 26 -7.96 -1.66 5.52
N PHE A 27 -7.40 -2.58 4.74
CA PHE A 27 -6.35 -2.28 3.79
C PHE A 27 -6.84 -1.37 2.65
N SER A 28 -8.10 -1.49 2.21
CA SER A 28 -8.67 -0.56 1.23
C SER A 28 -8.79 0.87 1.78
N HIS A 29 -9.15 1.02 3.06
CA HIS A 29 -9.21 2.30 3.76
C HIS A 29 -7.81 2.88 4.01
N LEU A 30 -6.85 2.02 4.37
CA LEU A 30 -5.43 2.38 4.45
C LEU A 30 -4.94 3.02 3.15
N LEU A 31 -5.27 2.42 1.99
CA LEU A 31 -4.85 2.95 0.68
C LEU A 31 -5.50 4.30 0.34
N ALA A 32 -6.75 4.50 0.76
CA ALA A 32 -7.41 5.80 0.63
C ALA A 32 -6.69 6.86 1.50
N ALA A 33 -6.43 6.53 2.77
CA ALA A 33 -5.70 7.42 3.68
C ALA A 33 -4.27 7.72 3.20
N LEU A 34 -3.58 6.72 2.63
CA LEU A 34 -2.24 6.90 2.04
C LEU A 34 -2.29 7.89 0.88
N THR A 35 -3.32 7.83 0.04
CA THR A 35 -3.48 8.76 -1.08
C THR A 35 -3.63 10.19 -0.58
N THR A 36 -4.49 10.42 0.42
CA THR A 36 -4.68 11.75 1.03
C THR A 36 -3.40 12.27 1.68
N HIS A 37 -2.69 11.40 2.41
CA HIS A 37 -1.41 11.73 3.03
C HIS A 37 -0.35 12.14 1.99
N LEU A 38 -0.26 11.43 0.87
CA LEU A 38 0.66 11.77 -0.22
C LEU A 38 0.34 13.13 -0.86
N VAL A 39 -0.95 13.46 -1.00
CA VAL A 39 -1.37 14.77 -1.50
C VAL A 39 -0.94 15.87 -0.52
N ALA A 40 -1.15 15.67 0.78
CA ALA A 40 -0.72 16.60 1.81
C ALA A 40 0.82 16.77 1.87
N GLU A 41 1.59 15.71 1.68
CA GLU A 41 3.07 15.80 1.70
C GLU A 41 3.66 16.51 0.46
N ARG A 42 2.89 16.70 -0.63
CA ARG A 42 3.34 17.47 -1.80
C ARG A 42 3.40 18.98 -1.54
N GLY A 43 2.85 19.44 -0.42
CA GLY A 43 2.94 20.82 0.03
C GLY A 43 1.62 21.59 -0.08
N CYS A 44 1.52 22.64 0.74
CA CYS A 44 0.40 23.56 0.76
C CYS A 44 0.45 24.45 -0.51
N PRO A 45 -0.65 24.62 -1.25
CA PRO A 45 -0.71 25.56 -2.36
C PRO A 45 -0.38 26.98 -1.88
N ALA A 46 0.45 27.69 -2.64
CA ALA A 46 1.01 28.99 -2.25
C ALA A 46 0.00 30.14 -2.29
N ASP A 47 -1.17 29.92 -2.90
CA ASP A 47 -2.24 30.86 -3.17
C ASP A 47 -3.39 30.82 -2.15
N LEU A 48 -3.29 29.96 -1.13
CA LEU A 48 -4.31 29.85 -0.08
C LEU A 48 -4.29 31.03 0.89
N GLU A 49 -5.46 31.49 1.31
CA GLU A 49 -5.58 32.45 2.41
C GLU A 49 -5.15 31.83 3.76
N VAL A 50 -4.84 32.66 4.75
CA VAL A 50 -4.35 32.19 6.06
C VAL A 50 -5.28 31.15 6.71
N GLY A 51 -6.61 31.35 6.62
CA GLY A 51 -7.58 30.39 7.15
C GLY A 51 -7.60 29.06 6.38
N GLU A 52 -7.39 29.09 5.07
CA GLU A 52 -7.34 27.90 4.21
C GLU A 52 -6.02 27.13 4.41
N GLN A 53 -4.92 27.84 4.63
CA GLN A 53 -3.63 27.25 5.01
C GLN A 53 -3.76 26.48 6.33
N GLN A 54 -4.40 27.07 7.34
CA GLN A 54 -4.65 26.38 8.62
C GLN A 54 -5.54 25.14 8.45
N ALA A 55 -6.59 25.23 7.63
CA ALA A 55 -7.45 24.09 7.32
C ALA A 55 -6.67 22.98 6.60
N TRP A 56 -5.80 23.35 5.66
CA TRP A 56 -4.92 22.42 4.96
C TRP A 56 -3.95 21.72 5.92
N GLU A 57 -3.31 22.44 6.83
CA GLU A 57 -2.40 21.87 7.83
C GLU A 57 -3.13 20.89 8.76
N GLN A 58 -4.33 21.24 9.20
CA GLN A 58 -5.18 20.34 10.00
C GLN A 58 -5.54 19.08 9.22
N GLU A 59 -5.94 19.21 7.95
CA GLU A 59 -6.28 18.06 7.12
C GLU A 59 -5.06 17.16 6.87
N ALA A 60 -3.86 17.74 6.71
CA ALA A 60 -2.61 16.99 6.61
C ALA A 60 -2.31 16.17 7.88
N ILE A 61 -2.49 16.79 9.06
CA ILE A 61 -2.34 16.12 10.36
C ILE A 61 -3.36 14.97 10.50
N LEU A 62 -4.63 15.22 10.17
CA LEU A 62 -5.70 14.23 10.23
C LEU A 62 -5.48 13.09 9.22
N ALA A 63 -4.99 13.39 8.02
CA ALA A 63 -4.64 12.38 7.02
C ALA A 63 -3.56 11.45 7.54
N ARG A 64 -2.50 12.00 8.14
CA ARG A 64 -1.45 11.19 8.77
C ARG A 64 -1.98 10.37 9.94
N ALA A 65 -2.80 10.96 10.81
CA ALA A 65 -3.38 10.26 11.95
C ALA A 65 -4.27 9.08 11.53
N ARG A 66 -5.13 9.28 10.51
CA ARG A 66 -5.97 8.20 9.95
C ARG A 66 -5.13 7.09 9.34
N LEU A 67 -4.07 7.45 8.60
CA LEU A 67 -3.15 6.49 7.99
C LEU A 67 -2.48 5.62 9.08
N VAL A 68 -1.91 6.23 10.12
CA VAL A 68 -1.30 5.51 11.25
C VAL A 68 -2.33 4.68 12.01
N GLY A 69 -3.54 5.20 12.21
CA GLY A 69 -4.63 4.48 12.85
C GLY A 69 -4.97 3.16 12.14
N HIS A 70 -5.10 3.20 10.80
CA HIS A 70 -5.36 1.99 10.02
C HIS A 70 -4.19 0.99 10.05
N LEU A 71 -2.94 1.46 10.05
CA LEU A 71 -1.77 0.57 10.20
C LEU A 71 -1.82 -0.18 11.54
N ALA A 72 -2.06 0.55 12.63
CA ALA A 72 -2.17 -0.05 13.97
C ALA A 72 -3.37 -1.00 14.10
N GLU A 73 -4.46 -0.76 13.36
CA GLU A 73 -5.61 -1.67 13.32
C GLU A 73 -5.30 -2.95 12.52
N ILE A 74 -4.63 -2.83 11.38
CA ILE A 74 -4.20 -3.99 10.57
C ILE A 74 -3.21 -4.86 11.34
N ALA A 75 -2.28 -4.26 12.07
CA ALA A 75 -1.30 -4.98 12.90
C ALA A 75 -1.97 -5.83 14.00
N ARG A 76 -3.12 -5.39 14.53
CA ARG A 76 -3.89 -6.11 15.55
C ARG A 76 -4.92 -7.09 14.99
N THR A 77 -5.22 -7.02 13.70
CA THR A 77 -6.26 -7.83 13.06
C THR A 77 -5.69 -9.18 12.62
N ALA A 78 -6.21 -10.29 13.15
CA ALA A 78 -5.77 -11.62 12.72
C ALA A 78 -6.17 -11.91 11.25
N PRO A 79 -5.27 -12.48 10.42
CA PRO A 79 -5.59 -12.82 9.04
C PRO A 79 -6.54 -14.01 8.97
N ALA A 80 -7.60 -13.89 8.17
CA ALA A 80 -8.57 -14.97 7.93
C ALA A 80 -8.05 -16.02 6.93
N SER A 81 -7.00 -15.70 6.17
CA SER A 81 -6.39 -16.60 5.20
C SER A 81 -4.89 -16.35 5.00
N ALA A 82 -4.18 -17.33 4.45
CA ALA A 82 -2.75 -17.20 4.15
C ALA A 82 -2.42 -16.04 3.19
N HIS A 83 -3.35 -15.68 2.29
CA HIS A 83 -3.15 -14.57 1.36
C HIS A 83 -3.22 -13.20 2.07
N GLU A 84 -3.96 -13.08 3.17
CA GLU A 84 -4.07 -11.83 3.93
C GLU A 84 -2.82 -11.51 4.75
N ILE A 85 -2.00 -12.51 5.04
CA ILE A 85 -0.66 -12.30 5.63
C ILE A 85 0.14 -11.35 4.74
N LEU A 86 -0.03 -11.39 3.42
CA LEU A 86 0.63 -10.48 2.49
C LEU A 86 0.19 -9.02 2.69
N LEU A 87 -1.09 -8.80 3.00
CA LEU A 87 -1.61 -7.46 3.30
C LEU A 87 -1.04 -6.94 4.62
N GLN A 88 -0.95 -7.76 5.66
CA GLN A 88 -0.33 -7.36 6.93
C GLN A 88 1.14 -7.02 6.76
N ARG A 89 1.89 -7.83 6.00
CA ARG A 89 3.30 -7.55 5.69
C ARG A 89 3.46 -6.25 4.91
N MET A 90 2.64 -6.03 3.90
CA MET A 90 2.65 -4.77 3.15
C MET A 90 2.30 -3.57 4.03
N ALA A 91 1.36 -3.73 4.98
CA ALA A 91 1.06 -2.70 5.97
C ALA A 91 2.28 -2.44 6.87
N ALA A 92 2.99 -3.47 7.34
CA ALA A 92 4.21 -3.32 8.13
C ALA A 92 5.32 -2.58 7.34
N VAL A 93 5.48 -2.85 6.05
CA VAL A 93 6.40 -2.10 5.18
C VAL A 93 6.00 -0.62 5.10
N LEU A 94 4.72 -0.33 4.88
CA LEU A 94 4.21 1.05 4.86
C LEU A 94 4.42 1.73 6.22
N GLU A 95 4.17 1.04 7.32
CA GLU A 95 4.41 1.53 8.67
C GLU A 95 5.89 1.87 8.89
N GLY A 96 6.81 1.00 8.48
CA GLY A 96 8.25 1.30 8.53
C GLY A 96 8.63 2.55 7.72
N LEU A 97 8.00 2.77 6.57
CA LEU A 97 8.22 3.98 5.77
C LEU A 97 7.60 5.24 6.38
N ILE A 98 6.49 5.14 7.12
CA ILE A 98 5.71 6.27 7.64
C ILE A 98 6.14 6.67 9.05
N SER A 99 6.39 5.70 9.92
CA SER A 99 6.57 5.88 11.36
C SER A 99 8.02 6.12 11.78
N SER A 100 9.01 5.73 10.98
CA SER A 100 10.39 5.67 11.44
C SER A 100 11.22 6.91 11.11
N GLU A 101 12.01 7.38 12.09
CA GLU A 101 13.19 8.23 11.85
C GLU A 101 14.41 7.36 11.41
N GLU A 102 14.42 6.07 11.76
CA GLU A 102 15.34 5.03 11.24
C GLU A 102 14.59 3.71 11.02
N PRO A 103 14.74 2.99 9.89
CA PRO A 103 13.94 1.80 9.61
C PRO A 103 14.26 0.69 10.62
N GLY A 104 13.25 0.22 11.34
CA GLY A 104 13.37 -0.94 12.24
C GLY A 104 13.37 -2.26 11.48
N CYS A 105 14.01 -3.27 12.09
CA CYS A 105 14.25 -4.63 11.60
C CYS A 105 13.02 -5.33 10.97
N ASP A 106 11.81 -5.01 11.45
CA ASP A 106 10.58 -5.74 11.08
C ASP A 106 10.08 -5.48 9.64
N ALA A 107 10.43 -4.33 9.04
CA ALA A 107 10.06 -4.03 7.65
C ALA A 107 10.86 -4.86 6.64
N GLU A 108 12.10 -5.23 6.99
CA GLU A 108 12.96 -6.07 6.16
C GLU A 108 12.50 -7.54 6.19
N ASP A 109 12.02 -8.02 7.34
CA ASP A 109 11.43 -9.36 7.48
C ASP A 109 10.11 -9.53 6.71
N ALA A 110 9.32 -8.46 6.59
CA ALA A 110 8.07 -8.47 5.84
C ALA A 110 8.28 -8.75 4.33
N LEU A 111 9.43 -8.37 3.77
CA LEU A 111 9.79 -8.58 2.35
C LEU A 111 10.11 -10.06 2.01
N ARG A 112 10.37 -10.91 3.01
CA ARG A 112 11.00 -12.23 2.85
C ARG A 112 10.09 -13.38 2.39
N PHE A 113 8.92 -13.15 1.77
CA PHE A 113 8.03 -14.26 1.43
C PHE A 113 7.36 -14.16 0.06
N SER A 114 7.66 -15.16 -0.76
CA SER A 114 7.04 -15.44 -2.05
C SER A 114 5.96 -16.50 -1.88
N VAL A 115 4.68 -16.10 -1.77
CA VAL A 115 3.55 -17.03 -1.88
C VAL A 115 3.22 -17.21 -3.37
N PRO A 116 3.19 -18.44 -3.91
CA PRO A 116 2.74 -18.67 -5.28
C PRO A 116 1.26 -18.30 -5.41
N PRO A 117 0.85 -17.54 -6.45
CA PRO A 117 -0.53 -17.12 -6.59
C PRO A 117 -1.43 -18.29 -7.01
N SER A 118 -2.45 -18.63 -6.23
CA SER A 118 -3.57 -19.43 -6.73
C SER A 118 -4.90 -19.07 -6.04
N GLY A 119 -5.98 -18.94 -6.81
CA GLY A 119 -7.35 -18.77 -6.30
C GLY A 119 -7.99 -17.39 -6.51
N ALA A 120 -9.33 -17.34 -6.49
CA ALA A 120 -10.11 -16.12 -6.75
C ALA A 120 -9.92 -15.01 -5.68
N GLY A 121 -9.71 -15.38 -4.41
CA GLY A 121 -9.39 -14.43 -3.34
C GLY A 121 -8.02 -13.75 -3.51
N MET A 122 -7.08 -14.43 -4.18
CA MET A 122 -5.73 -13.93 -4.42
C MET A 122 -5.71 -12.81 -5.47
N ALA A 123 -6.52 -12.89 -6.53
CA ALA A 123 -6.62 -11.81 -7.53
C ALA A 123 -6.98 -10.47 -6.88
N GLY A 124 -7.82 -10.56 -5.85
CA GLY A 124 -8.24 -9.42 -5.10
C GLY A 124 -7.14 -8.82 -4.21
N VAL A 125 -6.55 -9.64 -3.35
CA VAL A 125 -5.39 -9.27 -2.53
C VAL A 125 -4.27 -8.68 -3.39
N MET A 126 -3.96 -9.30 -4.53
CA MET A 126 -2.94 -8.80 -5.46
C MET A 126 -3.27 -7.45 -6.08
N THR A 127 -4.55 -7.10 -6.21
CA THR A 127 -4.96 -5.76 -6.67
C THR A 127 -4.67 -4.70 -5.60
N LEU A 128 -4.93 -5.01 -4.34
CA LEU A 128 -4.60 -4.15 -3.20
C LEU A 128 -3.08 -3.98 -3.05
N LEU A 129 -2.32 -5.08 -3.14
CA LEU A 129 -0.85 -5.06 -3.08
C LEU A 129 -0.23 -4.24 -4.22
N ARG A 130 -0.72 -4.38 -5.46
CA ARG A 130 -0.27 -3.55 -6.59
C ARG A 130 -0.57 -2.07 -6.37
N ARG A 131 -1.70 -1.74 -5.75
CA ARG A 131 -2.03 -0.35 -5.42
C ARG A 131 -1.14 0.19 -4.29
N ALA A 132 -0.81 -0.61 -3.29
CA ALA A 132 0.16 -0.26 -2.26
C ALA A 132 1.55 -0.01 -2.84
N ALA A 133 2.03 -0.89 -3.73
CA ALA A 133 3.32 -0.74 -4.40
C ALA A 133 3.41 0.58 -5.18
N ARG A 134 2.36 0.95 -5.94
CA ARG A 134 2.28 2.27 -6.57
C ARG A 134 2.33 3.43 -5.57
N GLY A 135 1.71 3.25 -4.39
CA GLY A 135 1.83 4.22 -3.29
C GLY A 135 3.27 4.39 -2.82
N ILE A 136 4.03 3.31 -2.66
CA ILE A 136 5.46 3.33 -2.31
C ILE A 136 6.28 4.03 -3.41
N ASP A 137 5.95 3.81 -4.68
CA ASP A 137 6.61 4.50 -5.80
C ASP A 137 6.38 6.01 -5.74
N LEU A 138 5.15 6.45 -5.44
CA LEU A 138 4.85 7.86 -5.23
C LEU A 138 5.53 8.44 -3.98
N MET A 139 5.69 7.64 -2.91
CA MET A 139 6.50 8.04 -1.77
C MET A 139 7.96 8.30 -2.20
N ALA A 140 8.53 7.49 -3.10
CA ALA A 140 9.92 7.66 -3.53
C ALA A 140 10.21 9.02 -4.19
N GLU A 141 9.19 9.66 -4.77
CA GLU A 141 9.28 10.97 -5.40
C GLU A 141 9.41 12.09 -4.35
N LEU A 142 8.82 11.89 -3.16
CA LEU A 142 8.76 12.87 -2.08
C LEU A 142 10.11 12.95 -1.33
N PRO A 143 10.61 14.17 -1.04
CA PRO A 143 11.89 14.37 -0.35
C PRO A 143 12.00 13.59 0.97
N ARG A 144 10.91 13.57 1.75
CA ARG A 144 10.84 12.92 3.07
C ARG A 144 11.03 11.39 3.01
N TYR A 145 10.70 10.74 1.90
CA TYR A 145 10.67 9.28 1.81
C TYR A 145 11.70 8.70 0.85
N ARG A 146 12.26 9.51 -0.05
CA ARG A 146 13.19 9.08 -1.11
C ARG A 146 14.31 8.15 -0.61
N GLN A 147 15.04 8.55 0.43
CA GLN A 147 16.14 7.75 0.95
C GLN A 147 15.67 6.44 1.59
N ARG A 148 14.52 6.46 2.27
CA ARG A 148 13.93 5.28 2.94
C ARG A 148 13.46 4.25 1.92
N VAL A 149 12.77 4.70 0.87
CA VAL A 149 12.34 3.80 -0.23
C VAL A 149 13.54 3.23 -0.98
N ALA A 150 14.60 4.02 -1.17
CA ALA A 150 15.84 3.53 -1.79
C ALA A 150 16.50 2.42 -0.94
N ARG A 151 16.59 2.58 0.39
CA ARG A 151 17.11 1.54 1.30
C ARG A 151 16.27 0.27 1.24
N LEU A 152 14.94 0.40 1.34
CA LEU A 152 14.00 -0.73 1.25
C LEU A 152 14.22 -1.54 -0.04
N ARG A 153 14.35 -0.86 -1.19
CA ARG A 153 14.60 -1.51 -2.49
C ARG A 153 15.97 -2.19 -2.56
N ALA A 154 17.00 -1.57 -1.95
CA ALA A 154 18.34 -2.17 -1.90
C ALA A 154 18.33 -3.50 -1.12
N VAL A 155 17.66 -3.54 0.03
CA VAL A 155 17.49 -4.77 0.84
C VAL A 155 16.76 -5.85 0.04
N ALA A 156 15.63 -5.49 -0.59
CA ALA A 156 14.88 -6.43 -1.44
C ALA A 156 15.72 -7.00 -2.60
N SER A 157 16.62 -6.18 -3.18
CA SER A 157 17.49 -6.61 -4.29
C SER A 157 18.64 -7.53 -3.86
N ALA A 158 19.23 -7.27 -2.68
CA ALA A 158 20.31 -8.08 -2.13
C ALA A 158 19.82 -9.50 -1.78
N ASP A 159 18.61 -9.60 -1.23
CA ASP A 159 18.00 -10.89 -0.88
C ASP A 159 17.61 -11.70 -2.14
N GLY A 160 17.18 -11.06 -3.22
CA GLY A 160 16.92 -11.73 -4.50
C GLY A 160 18.18 -12.33 -5.13
N ALA A 161 19.32 -11.67 -4.97
CA ALA A 161 20.62 -12.17 -5.40
C ALA A 161 21.09 -13.35 -4.52
N ALA A 162 20.88 -13.27 -3.20
CA ALA A 162 21.21 -14.35 -2.27
C ALA A 162 20.34 -15.61 -2.49
N ALA A 163 19.04 -15.45 -2.75
CA ALA A 163 18.13 -16.56 -3.04
C ALA A 163 18.45 -17.28 -4.37
N SER A 164 19.07 -16.57 -5.33
CA SER A 164 19.46 -17.13 -6.62
C SER A 164 20.85 -17.78 -6.63
N GLY A 165 21.65 -17.58 -5.56
CA GLY A 165 23.05 -17.98 -5.48
C GLY A 165 23.37 -19.30 -4.77
N SER A 166 22.37 -20.06 -4.29
CA SER A 166 22.62 -21.28 -3.49
C SER A 166 22.18 -22.55 -4.22
N LEU A 167 23.05 -23.04 -5.10
CA LEU A 167 23.15 -24.47 -5.43
C LEU A 167 24.64 -24.82 -5.50
N PRO A 168 25.26 -25.34 -4.43
CA PRO A 168 26.51 -26.05 -4.59
C PRO A 168 26.21 -27.33 -5.36
N ALA A 169 26.64 -27.37 -6.62
CA ALA A 169 26.69 -28.58 -7.42
C ALA A 169 27.55 -29.61 -6.66
N LYS A 170 26.89 -30.58 -6.02
CA LYS A 170 27.53 -31.75 -5.44
C LYS A 170 28.01 -32.59 -6.62
N ALA A 171 29.26 -32.40 -7.02
CA ALA A 171 29.93 -33.28 -7.96
C ALA A 171 30.12 -34.65 -7.28
N ALA A 172 29.54 -35.67 -7.91
CA ALA A 172 29.68 -37.08 -7.56
C ALA A 172 31.03 -37.63 -8.04
#